data_AF-A0A2J6T487-F1
#
_entry.id   AF-A0A2J6T487-F1
#
_cell.length_a   1.000
_cell.length_b   1.000
_cell.length_c   1.000
_cell.angle_alpha   90.00
_cell.angle_beta   90.00
_cell.angle_gamma   90.00
#
_symmetry.space_group_name_H-M   'P 1'
#
loop_
_entity.id
_entity.type
_entity.pdbx_description
1 polymer ?
#
loop_
_entity_poly.entity_id
_entity_poly.type
_entity_poly.pdbx_seq_one_letter_code
_entity_poly.pdbx_strand_id
1 'polypeptide(L)'
;MNLQETPAPAASPARPLPISNPPPSSRLRAADIGYFDPEGTDITGKTVIYTDVFAFTDMLLHLAETQHDDIRTAFPLCLRGTALFWYSTELTPLERSLLSSAPVSTLCTSLISRFKERPGIALRALISSRFTFSDIRSGKTIRTHVQEMLRFARSSGFESEFNTLLLIHNSLDTSLRGHIDEPTETTTLGQFLTAIDAKWSLWLDMAHRAPWPRQNQNQNQNLLPGLPEPPVNTT
;
A
#
# COMPACT_ATOMS: atom_id res chain seq x y z
N MET A 1 53.92 80.35 -19.75
CA MET A 1 54.38 79.00 -20.13
C MET A 1 53.38 78.01 -19.57
N ASN A 2 52.72 77.26 -20.46
CA ASN A 2 51.75 76.23 -20.12
C ASN A 2 52.41 75.10 -19.33
N LEU A 3 51.80 74.69 -18.21
CA LEU A 3 51.85 73.32 -17.74
C LEU A 3 50.44 72.87 -17.35
N GLN A 4 50.09 71.74 -17.93
CA GLN A 4 48.81 71.07 -17.96
C GLN A 4 48.69 70.22 -16.69
N GLU A 5 47.69 70.48 -15.84
CA GLU A 5 47.28 69.53 -14.80
C GLU A 5 45.86 69.03 -15.11
N THR A 6 45.78 67.77 -15.51
CA THR A 6 44.54 66.98 -15.56
C THR A 6 44.16 66.52 -14.15
N PRO A 7 42.96 66.85 -13.62
CA PRO A 7 42.47 66.22 -12.41
C PRO A 7 41.83 64.86 -12.73
N ALA A 8 42.10 63.90 -11.84
CA ALA A 8 41.64 62.52 -11.88
C ALA A 8 40.10 62.38 -11.90
N PRO A 9 39.54 61.33 -12.53
CA PRO A 9 38.12 61.05 -12.46
C PRO A 9 37.74 60.54 -11.05
N ALA A 10 36.66 61.12 -10.51
CA ALA A 10 36.05 60.75 -9.25
C ALA A 10 35.64 59.28 -9.20
N ALA A 11 35.90 58.62 -8.07
CA ALA A 11 35.48 57.27 -7.77
C ALA A 11 33.94 57.15 -7.86
N SER A 12 33.46 56.23 -8.70
CA SER A 12 32.05 55.81 -8.71
C SER A 12 31.76 54.95 -7.48
N PRO A 13 30.58 55.10 -6.84
CA PRO A 13 30.20 54.27 -5.70
C PRO A 13 30.03 52.82 -6.12
N ALA A 14 30.64 51.91 -5.38
CA ALA A 14 30.55 50.47 -5.59
C ALA A 14 29.08 50.00 -5.58
N ARG A 15 28.67 49.34 -6.66
CA ARG A 15 27.35 48.68 -6.77
C ARG A 15 27.28 47.55 -5.73
N PRO A 16 26.24 47.48 -4.88
CA PRO A 16 26.06 46.34 -3.98
C PRO A 16 25.94 45.06 -4.80
N LEU A 17 26.69 44.02 -4.43
CA LEU A 17 26.56 42.70 -5.03
C LEU A 17 25.13 42.18 -4.82
N PRO A 18 24.54 41.47 -5.80
CA PRO A 18 23.24 40.85 -5.62
C PRO A 18 23.34 39.85 -4.47
N ILE A 19 22.49 40.03 -3.47
CA ILE A 19 22.26 39.06 -2.40
C ILE A 19 21.78 37.78 -3.10
N SER A 20 22.65 36.78 -3.21
CA SER A 20 22.24 35.45 -3.62
C SER A 20 21.28 34.94 -2.55
N ASN A 21 19.98 34.94 -2.85
CA ASN A 21 19.02 34.19 -2.05
C ASN A 21 19.55 32.76 -1.93
N PRO A 22 19.61 32.17 -0.73
CA PRO A 22 19.92 30.76 -0.59
C PRO A 22 18.91 29.98 -1.45
N PRO A 23 19.33 28.85 -2.07
CA PRO A 23 18.38 28.01 -2.80
C PRO A 23 17.20 27.67 -1.88
N PRO A 24 15.96 27.62 -2.38
CA PRO A 24 14.84 27.20 -1.57
C PRO A 24 15.21 25.84 -0.99
N SER A 25 15.25 25.74 0.34
CA SER A 25 15.33 24.46 1.02
C SER A 25 14.13 23.65 0.56
N SER A 26 14.37 22.66 -0.28
CA SER A 26 13.35 21.79 -0.86
C SER A 26 12.72 20.96 0.27
N ARG A 27 11.79 21.53 1.02
CA ARG A 27 11.05 20.79 2.06
C ARG A 27 10.37 19.60 1.41
N LEU A 28 10.57 18.42 1.98
CA LEU A 28 9.85 17.21 1.56
C LEU A 28 8.34 17.47 1.58
N ARG A 29 7.65 17.22 0.46
CA ARG A 29 6.20 17.36 0.38
C ARG A 29 5.55 16.00 0.58
N ALA A 30 4.31 16.00 1.07
CA ALA A 30 3.52 14.77 1.19
C ALA A 30 3.36 14.03 -0.15
N ALA A 31 3.33 14.75 -1.28
CA ALA A 31 3.27 14.12 -2.61
C ALA A 31 4.56 13.37 -2.98
N ASP A 32 5.71 13.76 -2.42
CA ASP A 32 7.00 13.09 -2.64
C ASP A 32 7.09 11.79 -1.81
N ILE A 33 6.29 11.65 -0.74
CA ILE A 33 6.14 10.42 0.07
C ILE A 33 5.01 9.54 -0.49
N GLY A 34 3.88 10.16 -0.82
CA GLY A 34 2.57 9.54 -1.09
C GLY A 34 1.60 9.68 0.10
N TYR A 35 0.33 9.38 -0.15
CA TYR A 35 -0.74 9.50 0.83
C TYR A 35 -1.10 8.14 1.43
N PHE A 36 -1.47 8.10 2.70
CA PHE A 36 -1.97 6.89 3.36
C PHE A 36 -3.47 7.01 3.60
N ASP A 37 -4.23 6.13 2.95
CA ASP A 37 -5.67 5.95 3.13
C ASP A 37 -5.98 4.45 3.25
N PRO A 38 -6.15 3.92 4.48
CA PRO A 38 -6.35 2.48 4.68
C PRO A 38 -7.65 1.95 4.04
N GLU A 39 -8.65 2.82 3.81
CA GLU A 39 -9.92 2.44 3.18
C GLU A 39 -9.89 2.59 1.65
N GLY A 40 -8.85 3.21 1.08
CA GLY A 40 -8.74 3.42 -0.37
C GLY A 40 -9.86 4.27 -0.96
N THR A 41 -10.43 5.19 -0.18
CA THR A 41 -11.55 6.04 -0.59
C THR A 41 -11.12 7.17 -1.51
N ASP A 42 -9.88 7.65 -1.38
CA ASP A 42 -9.27 8.59 -2.31
C ASP A 42 -8.67 7.80 -3.49
N ILE A 43 -9.21 8.00 -4.69
CA ILE A 43 -8.74 7.37 -5.93
C ILE A 43 -8.22 8.39 -6.93
N THR A 44 -7.74 9.54 -6.45
CA THR A 44 -7.23 10.60 -7.31
C THR A 44 -5.96 10.14 -8.03
N GLY A 45 -6.11 9.69 -9.28
CA GLY A 45 -5.08 8.97 -10.06
C GLY A 45 -3.79 9.71 -10.42
N LYS A 46 -3.55 10.89 -9.82
CA LYS A 46 -2.29 11.65 -9.99
C LYS A 46 -1.33 11.48 -8.82
N THR A 47 -1.73 10.82 -7.73
CA THR A 47 -0.86 10.67 -6.56
C THR A 47 -0.82 9.22 -6.08
N VAL A 48 0.33 8.82 -5.51
CA VAL A 48 0.50 7.50 -4.90
C VAL A 48 -0.33 7.44 -3.62
N ILE A 49 -1.18 6.42 -3.51
CA ILE A 49 -2.04 6.18 -2.35
C ILE A 49 -1.74 4.78 -1.83
N TYR A 50 -1.28 4.71 -0.59
CA TYR A 50 -1.03 3.48 0.14
C TYR A 50 -2.30 3.11 0.91
N THR A 51 -2.80 1.90 0.66
CA THR A 51 -3.86 1.27 1.46
C THR A 51 -3.29 0.25 2.45
N ASP A 52 -2.07 -0.23 2.22
CA ASP A 52 -1.32 -1.08 3.13
C ASP A 52 -0.44 -0.24 4.06
N VAL A 53 -0.72 -0.31 5.36
CA VAL A 53 0.06 0.39 6.39
C VAL A 53 1.53 -0.01 6.35
N PHE A 54 1.83 -1.27 6.04
CA PHE A 54 3.20 -1.76 6.02
C PHE A 54 4.01 -1.13 4.88
N ALA A 55 3.46 -1.11 3.68
CA ALA A 55 4.08 -0.47 2.52
C ALA A 55 4.34 1.02 2.77
N PHE A 56 3.37 1.72 3.40
CA PHE A 56 3.54 3.12 3.76
C PHE A 56 4.66 3.31 4.80
N THR A 57 4.70 2.49 5.86
CA THR A 57 5.74 2.59 6.88
C THR A 57 7.13 2.20 6.37
N ASP A 58 7.23 1.23 5.48
CA ASP A 58 8.51 0.85 4.86
C ASP A 58 9.07 2.02 4.04
N MET A 59 8.20 2.74 3.30
CA MET A 59 8.58 3.96 2.59
C MET A 59 9.03 5.08 3.55
N LEU A 60 8.31 5.30 4.65
CA LEU A 60 8.69 6.29 5.66
C LEU A 60 10.07 5.97 6.28
N LEU A 61 10.34 4.70 6.58
CA LEU A 61 11.64 4.26 7.11
C LEU A 61 12.76 4.45 6.09
N HIS A 62 12.52 4.07 4.84
CA HIS A 62 13.49 4.26 3.76
C HIS A 62 13.84 5.74 3.55
N LEU A 63 12.84 6.61 3.51
CA LEU A 63 13.07 8.05 3.41
C LEU A 63 13.76 8.58 4.67
N ALA A 64 13.48 8.04 5.85
CA ALA A 64 14.11 8.48 7.08
C ALA A 64 15.63 8.35 6.98
N GLU A 65 16.16 7.25 6.44
CA GLU A 65 17.60 7.04 6.24
C GLU A 65 18.29 8.16 5.44
N THR A 66 17.53 8.93 4.65
CA THR A 66 18.07 9.98 3.78
C THR A 66 17.61 11.40 4.15
N GLN A 67 16.45 11.55 4.82
CA GLN A 67 15.76 12.84 5.01
C GLN A 67 15.04 12.93 6.39
N HIS A 68 15.74 12.57 7.47
CA HIS A 68 15.18 12.39 8.82
C HIS A 68 14.25 13.51 9.35
N ASP A 69 14.59 14.79 9.14
CA ASP A 69 13.88 15.89 9.81
C ASP A 69 12.61 16.37 9.08
N ASP A 70 12.55 16.24 7.76
CA ASP A 70 11.41 16.73 7.00
C ASP A 70 10.19 15.80 7.08
N ILE A 71 10.41 14.49 7.27
CA ILE A 71 9.34 13.47 7.26
C ILE A 71 8.32 13.72 8.37
N ARG A 72 8.77 14.11 9.57
CA ARG A 72 7.85 14.35 10.70
C ARG A 72 6.90 15.51 10.42
N THR A 73 7.38 16.53 9.71
CA THR A 73 6.56 17.69 9.34
C THR A 73 5.61 17.38 8.19
N ALA A 74 6.04 16.54 7.25
CA ALA A 74 5.22 16.11 6.12
C ALA A 74 4.21 15.02 6.50
N PHE A 75 4.47 14.23 7.54
CA PHE A 75 3.67 13.06 7.91
C PHE A 75 2.17 13.36 8.11
N PRO A 76 1.74 14.36 8.91
CA PRO A 76 0.32 14.65 9.08
C PRO A 76 -0.38 14.99 7.76
N LEU A 77 0.36 15.59 6.82
CA LEU A 77 -0.12 15.95 5.49
C LEU A 77 -0.28 14.74 4.56
N CYS A 78 0.34 13.60 4.90
CA CYS A 78 0.23 12.35 4.16
C CYS A 78 -1.05 11.56 4.51
N LEU A 79 -1.69 11.85 5.66
CA LEU A 79 -2.83 11.06 6.13
C LEU A 79 -4.13 11.46 5.45
N ARG A 80 -4.96 10.47 5.12
CA ARG A 80 -6.30 10.63 4.52
C ARG A 80 -7.31 9.74 5.24
N GLY A 81 -8.60 9.96 4.95
CA GLY A 81 -9.69 9.11 5.43
C GLY A 81 -9.66 8.88 6.95
N THR A 82 -9.79 7.61 7.34
CA THR A 82 -9.77 7.18 8.74
C THR A 82 -8.41 7.38 9.41
N ALA A 83 -7.31 7.41 8.64
CA ALA A 83 -5.98 7.70 9.19
C ALA A 83 -5.83 9.16 9.59
N LEU A 84 -6.36 10.09 8.79
CA LEU A 84 -6.40 11.50 9.16
C LEU A 84 -7.29 11.72 10.39
N PHE A 85 -8.46 11.08 10.40
CA PHE A 85 -9.40 11.15 11.53
C PHE A 85 -8.76 10.68 12.84
N TRP A 86 -8.05 9.54 12.81
CA TRP A 86 -7.29 9.05 13.96
C TRP A 86 -6.30 10.10 14.47
N TYR A 87 -5.50 10.69 13.58
CA TYR A 87 -4.49 11.66 13.97
C TYR A 87 -5.09 12.98 14.50
N SER A 88 -6.11 13.53 13.83
CA SER A 88 -6.70 14.82 14.18
C SER A 88 -7.66 14.76 15.37
N THR A 89 -8.33 13.63 15.56
CA THR A 89 -9.49 13.53 16.45
C THR A 89 -9.29 12.50 17.57
N GLU A 90 -8.75 11.32 17.27
CA GLU A 90 -8.57 10.27 18.29
C GLU A 90 -7.34 10.54 19.17
N LEU A 91 -6.24 11.05 18.59
CA LEU A 91 -5.05 11.40 19.35
C LEU A 91 -5.26 12.67 20.19
N THR A 92 -4.84 12.60 21.44
CA THR A 92 -4.76 13.77 22.31
C THR A 92 -3.67 14.74 21.85
N PRO A 93 -3.73 16.02 22.27
CA PRO A 93 -2.65 16.97 21.99
C PRO A 93 -1.28 16.50 22.49
N LEU A 94 -1.24 15.80 23.63
CA LEU A 94 -0.01 15.25 24.18
C LEU A 94 0.54 14.12 23.29
N GLU A 95 -0.28 13.16 22.90
CA GLU A 95 0.13 12.05 22.02
C GLU A 95 0.62 12.56 20.66
N ARG A 96 -0.05 13.56 20.07
CA ARG A 96 0.43 14.20 18.83
C ARG A 96 1.78 14.87 19.02
N SER A 97 1.98 15.58 20.13
CA SER A 97 3.26 16.22 20.45
C SER A 97 4.39 15.18 20.61
N LEU A 98 4.09 14.07 21.29
CA LEU A 98 5.00 12.94 21.43
C LEU A 98 5.34 12.31 20.07
N LEU A 99 4.35 12.02 19.23
CA LEU A 99 4.59 11.47 17.90
C LEU A 99 5.39 12.41 17.00
N SER A 100 5.17 13.72 17.12
CA SER A 100 5.88 14.73 16.31
C SER A 100 7.35 14.90 16.72
N SER A 101 7.71 14.50 17.94
CA SER A 101 9.09 14.56 18.46
C SER A 101 9.79 13.20 18.50
N ALA A 102 9.06 12.10 18.37
CA ALA A 102 9.61 10.75 18.42
C ALA A 102 10.40 10.36 17.15
N PRO A 103 11.25 9.31 17.21
CA PRO A 103 11.84 8.69 16.03
C PRO A 103 10.77 8.22 15.03
N VAL A 104 11.09 8.24 13.73
CA VAL A 104 10.18 7.77 12.67
C VAL A 104 9.76 6.30 12.89
N SER A 105 10.62 5.47 13.47
CA SER A 105 10.30 4.09 13.84
C SER A 105 9.17 3.98 14.87
N THR A 106 9.12 4.88 15.85
CA THR A 106 8.03 4.96 16.83
C THR A 106 6.71 5.33 16.14
N LEU A 107 6.74 6.29 15.23
CA LEU A 107 5.59 6.68 14.43
C LEU A 107 5.08 5.52 13.57
N CYS A 108 5.98 4.79 12.91
CA CYS A 108 5.64 3.60 12.13
C CYS A 108 5.00 2.52 13.00
N THR A 109 5.53 2.30 14.21
CA THR A 109 4.97 1.34 15.18
C THR A 109 3.56 1.72 15.59
N SER A 110 3.29 3.00 15.84
CA SER A 110 1.94 3.50 16.17
C SER A 110 0.95 3.31 15.02
N LEU A 111 1.37 3.60 13.78
CA LEU A 111 0.54 3.37 12.58
C LEU A 111 0.21 1.88 12.42
N ILE A 112 1.22 1.01 12.46
CA ILE A 112 1.03 -0.43 12.33
C ILE A 112 0.11 -0.94 13.44
N SER A 113 0.30 -0.51 14.68
CA SER A 113 -0.56 -0.90 15.80
C SER A 113 -2.03 -0.53 15.58
N ARG A 114 -2.30 0.66 15.01
CA ARG A 114 -3.66 1.17 14.80
C ARG A 114 -4.36 0.59 13.58
N PHE A 115 -3.62 0.41 12.48
CA PHE A 115 -4.18 0.11 11.15
C PHE A 115 -3.83 -1.27 10.60
N LYS A 116 -2.97 -2.06 11.25
CA LYS A 116 -2.79 -3.44 10.82
C LYS A 116 -4.10 -4.22 10.97
N GLU A 117 -4.34 -5.10 10.02
CA GLU A 117 -5.47 -6.02 10.09
C GLU A 117 -5.35 -6.88 11.36
N ARG A 118 -6.48 -7.19 12.00
CA ARG A 118 -6.45 -7.98 13.23
C ARG A 118 -5.83 -9.36 12.93
N PRO A 119 -4.88 -9.86 13.74
CA PRO A 119 -4.13 -11.08 13.41
C PRO A 119 -5.00 -12.29 13.07
N GLY A 120 -6.10 -12.51 13.81
CA GLY A 120 -7.03 -13.61 13.54
C GLY A 120 -7.83 -13.47 12.23
N ILE A 121 -8.15 -12.24 11.81
CA ILE A 121 -8.81 -11.97 10.52
C ILE A 121 -7.81 -12.14 9.40
N ALA A 122 -6.62 -11.56 9.54
CA ALA A 122 -5.52 -11.68 8.59
C ALA A 122 -5.12 -13.14 8.37
N LEU A 123 -4.96 -13.93 9.43
CA LEU A 123 -4.61 -15.35 9.34
C LEU A 123 -5.68 -16.14 8.58
N ARG A 124 -6.96 -15.88 8.87
CA ARG A 124 -8.06 -16.52 8.15
C ARG A 124 -8.01 -16.17 6.66
N ALA A 125 -7.86 -14.89 6.33
CA ALA A 125 -7.74 -14.42 4.97
C ALA A 125 -6.54 -15.06 4.25
N LEU A 126 -5.37 -15.11 4.90
CA LEU A 126 -4.15 -15.72 4.39
C LEU A 126 -4.36 -17.20 4.00
N ILE A 127 -4.99 -17.99 4.87
CA ILE A 127 -5.19 -19.42 4.65
C ILE A 127 -6.30 -19.69 3.63
N SER A 128 -7.37 -18.87 3.61
CA SER A 128 -8.51 -19.06 2.71
C SER A 128 -8.33 -18.45 1.32
N SER A 129 -7.38 -17.54 1.15
CA SER A 129 -7.18 -16.81 -0.12
C SER A 129 -6.83 -17.77 -1.24
N ARG A 130 -7.47 -17.60 -2.40
CA ARG A 130 -7.20 -18.39 -3.60
C ARG A 130 -7.08 -17.48 -4.81
N PHE A 131 -6.19 -17.83 -5.73
CA PHE A 131 -6.06 -17.16 -7.02
C PHE A 131 -6.33 -18.15 -8.14
N THR A 132 -7.30 -17.81 -8.98
CA THR A 132 -7.87 -18.70 -9.99
C THR A 132 -7.98 -18.03 -11.36
N PHE A 133 -8.29 -18.80 -12.40
CA PHE A 133 -8.64 -18.22 -13.70
C PHE A 133 -9.86 -17.28 -13.66
N SER A 134 -10.75 -17.43 -12.68
CA SER A 134 -11.87 -16.51 -12.50
C SER A 134 -11.37 -15.11 -12.11
N ASP A 135 -10.35 -15.04 -11.25
CA ASP A 135 -9.73 -13.79 -10.81
C ASP A 135 -8.99 -13.11 -11.97
N ILE A 136 -8.29 -13.89 -12.79
CA ILE A 136 -7.64 -13.37 -13.99
C ILE A 136 -8.67 -12.77 -14.95
N ARG A 137 -9.80 -13.46 -15.19
CA ARG A 137 -10.88 -12.95 -16.06
C ARG A 137 -11.58 -11.72 -15.50
N SER A 138 -11.67 -11.57 -14.18
CA SER A 138 -12.22 -10.36 -13.55
C SER A 138 -11.23 -9.20 -13.54
N GLY A 139 -10.02 -9.38 -14.11
CA GLY A 139 -8.99 -8.36 -14.21
C GLY A 139 -8.09 -8.26 -12.97
N LYS A 140 -8.23 -9.17 -11.99
CA LYS A 140 -7.31 -9.23 -10.85
C LYS A 140 -5.95 -9.74 -11.33
N THR A 141 -4.91 -8.97 -11.05
CA THR A 141 -3.54 -9.39 -11.35
C THR A 141 -3.00 -10.31 -10.25
N ILE A 142 -2.08 -11.19 -10.62
CA ILE A 142 -1.36 -12.00 -9.64
C ILE A 142 -0.55 -11.13 -8.68
N ARG A 143 0.01 -10.00 -9.13
CA ARG A 143 0.74 -9.06 -8.27
C ARG A 143 -0.13 -8.48 -7.17
N THR A 144 -1.37 -8.10 -7.49
CA THR A 144 -2.35 -7.65 -6.49
C THR A 144 -2.63 -8.74 -5.45
N HIS A 145 -2.80 -9.99 -5.90
CA HIS A 145 -3.00 -11.12 -4.98
C HIS A 145 -1.78 -11.39 -4.09
N VAL A 146 -0.57 -11.36 -4.64
CA VAL A 146 0.67 -11.52 -3.85
C VAL A 146 0.80 -10.40 -2.81
N GLN A 147 0.51 -9.16 -3.17
CA GLN A 147 0.52 -8.03 -2.22
C GLN A 147 -0.47 -8.22 -1.07
N GLU A 148 -1.70 -8.67 -1.36
CA GLU A 148 -2.69 -9.00 -0.33
C GLU A 148 -2.18 -10.09 0.62
N MET A 149 -1.61 -11.17 0.06
CA MET A 149 -1.04 -12.27 0.84
C MET A 149 0.11 -11.82 1.74
N LEU A 150 1.04 -11.00 1.24
CA LEU A 150 2.15 -10.44 2.03
C LEU A 150 1.63 -9.58 3.18
N ARG A 151 0.62 -8.74 2.92
CA ARG A 151 -0.03 -7.92 3.95
C ARG A 151 -0.68 -8.78 5.03
N PHE A 152 -1.39 -9.84 4.65
CA PHE A 152 -2.01 -10.76 5.61
C PHE A 152 -0.98 -11.55 6.42
N ALA A 153 0.12 -11.98 5.80
CA ALA A 153 1.23 -12.64 6.48
C ALA A 153 1.84 -11.73 7.56
N ARG A 154 2.20 -10.48 7.21
CA ARG A 154 2.75 -9.51 8.17
C ARG A 154 1.76 -9.18 9.29
N SER A 155 0.47 -9.02 8.96
CA SER A 155 -0.58 -8.73 9.94
C SER A 155 -0.82 -9.88 10.93
N SER A 156 -0.58 -11.13 10.50
CA SER A 156 -0.73 -12.34 11.31
C SER A 156 0.53 -12.76 12.05
N GLY A 157 1.65 -12.04 11.88
CA GLY A 157 2.91 -12.31 12.56
C GLY A 157 3.80 -13.35 11.86
N PHE A 158 3.56 -13.64 10.59
CA PHE A 158 4.48 -14.46 9.79
C PHE A 158 5.69 -13.62 9.39
N GLU A 159 6.88 -14.05 9.84
CA GLU A 159 8.15 -13.34 9.57
C GLU A 159 9.03 -14.08 8.54
N SER A 160 8.83 -15.38 8.36
CA SER A 160 9.61 -16.18 7.40
C SER A 160 9.19 -15.89 5.97
N GLU A 161 10.12 -15.40 5.16
CA GLU A 161 9.93 -15.19 3.72
C GLU A 161 9.57 -16.51 3.03
N PHE A 162 10.35 -17.58 3.27
CA PHE A 162 10.08 -18.91 2.73
C PHE A 162 8.66 -19.40 3.01
N ASN A 163 8.22 -19.39 4.27
CA ASN A 163 6.87 -19.84 4.63
C ASN A 163 5.79 -18.99 3.96
N THR A 164 6.03 -17.68 3.82
CA THR A 164 5.11 -16.77 3.16
C THR A 164 5.01 -17.05 1.67
N LEU A 165 6.15 -17.28 0.99
CA LEU A 165 6.19 -17.66 -0.43
C LEU A 165 5.51 -19.02 -0.65
N LEU A 166 5.72 -19.99 0.23
CA LEU A 166 5.07 -21.28 0.15
C LEU A 166 3.54 -21.16 0.30
N LEU A 167 3.05 -20.30 1.20
CA LEU A 167 1.63 -20.00 1.33
C LEU A 167 1.07 -19.32 0.07
N ILE A 168 1.81 -18.36 -0.51
CA ILE A 168 1.43 -17.72 -1.77
C ILE A 168 1.35 -18.75 -2.89
N HIS A 169 2.37 -19.59 -3.05
CA HIS A 169 2.39 -20.66 -4.04
C HIS A 169 1.19 -21.61 -3.87
N ASN A 170 0.88 -22.00 -2.64
CA ASN A 170 -0.26 -22.88 -2.33
C ASN A 170 -1.64 -22.20 -2.42
N SER A 171 -1.68 -20.87 -2.51
CA SER A 171 -2.92 -20.13 -2.77
C SER A 171 -3.31 -20.15 -4.25
N LEU A 172 -2.39 -20.49 -5.15
CA LEU A 172 -2.68 -20.62 -6.57
C LEU A 172 -3.49 -21.89 -6.85
N ASP A 173 -4.48 -21.79 -7.74
CA ASP A 173 -5.16 -22.99 -8.24
C ASP A 173 -4.16 -23.98 -8.84
N THR A 174 -4.45 -25.28 -8.73
CA THR A 174 -3.55 -26.36 -9.16
C THR A 174 -3.08 -26.18 -10.61
N SER A 175 -3.95 -25.69 -11.50
CA SER A 175 -3.65 -25.46 -12.91
C SER A 175 -2.64 -24.32 -13.14
N LEU A 176 -2.62 -23.33 -12.25
CA LEU A 176 -1.67 -22.21 -12.28
C LEU A 176 -0.36 -22.64 -11.62
N ARG A 177 -0.49 -23.23 -10.43
CA ARG A 177 0.62 -23.69 -9.59
C ARG A 177 1.55 -24.65 -10.34
N GLY A 178 1.01 -25.56 -11.15
CA GLY A 178 1.81 -26.52 -11.93
C GLY A 178 2.76 -25.91 -12.97
N HIS A 179 2.70 -24.60 -13.23
CA HIS A 179 3.60 -23.91 -14.17
C HIS A 179 4.80 -23.25 -13.50
N ILE A 180 4.86 -23.27 -12.17
CA ILE A 180 5.89 -22.60 -11.37
C ILE A 180 6.46 -23.62 -10.39
N ASP A 181 7.77 -23.57 -10.19
CA ASP A 181 8.43 -24.42 -9.21
C ASP A 181 8.03 -24.00 -7.78
N GLU A 182 7.94 -24.99 -6.89
CA GLU A 182 7.71 -24.73 -5.48
C GLU A 182 8.88 -23.91 -4.92
N PRO A 183 8.60 -22.82 -4.17
CA PRO A 183 9.67 -22.03 -3.56
C PRO A 183 10.49 -22.88 -2.60
N THR A 184 11.78 -22.60 -2.53
CA THR A 184 12.73 -23.18 -1.58
C THR A 184 13.14 -22.14 -0.54
N GLU A 185 13.86 -22.55 0.51
CA GLU A 185 14.42 -21.63 1.52
C GLU A 185 15.34 -20.55 0.95
N THR A 186 15.90 -20.76 -0.24
CA THR A 186 16.77 -19.80 -0.94
C THR A 186 16.04 -18.94 -1.96
N THR A 187 14.75 -19.21 -2.21
CA THR A 187 13.95 -18.46 -3.17
C THR A 187 13.57 -17.11 -2.57
N THR A 188 13.93 -16.02 -3.23
CA THR A 188 13.55 -14.67 -2.80
C THR A 188 12.20 -14.25 -3.41
N LEU A 189 11.52 -13.28 -2.80
CA LEU A 189 10.31 -12.70 -3.37
C LEU A 189 10.51 -12.20 -4.80
N GLY A 190 11.65 -11.57 -5.09
CA GLY A 190 11.96 -11.07 -6.44
C GLY A 190 12.09 -12.17 -7.49
N GLN A 191 12.75 -13.29 -7.14
CA GLN A 191 12.86 -14.46 -8.01
C GLN A 191 11.49 -15.10 -8.26
N PHE A 192 10.71 -15.26 -7.19
CA PHE A 192 9.37 -15.83 -7.26
C PHE A 192 8.43 -14.99 -8.15
N LEU A 193 8.43 -13.66 -7.99
CA LEU A 193 7.64 -12.76 -8.84
C LEU A 193 8.09 -12.79 -10.30
N THR A 194 9.40 -12.89 -10.56
CA THR A 194 9.92 -13.02 -11.93
C THR A 194 9.44 -14.32 -12.58
N ALA A 195 9.46 -15.43 -11.84
CA ALA A 195 8.95 -16.71 -12.32
C ALA A 195 7.45 -16.66 -12.63
N ILE A 196 6.66 -15.99 -11.79
CA ILE A 196 5.23 -15.74 -12.02
C ILE A 196 5.00 -14.91 -13.29
N ASP A 197 5.68 -13.76 -13.42
CA ASP A 197 5.47 -12.85 -14.54
C ASP A 197 5.80 -13.53 -15.87
N ALA A 198 6.80 -14.42 -15.90
CA ALA A 198 7.15 -15.22 -17.06
C ALA A 198 6.03 -16.17 -17.52
N LYS A 199 5.07 -16.51 -16.65
CA LYS A 199 3.92 -17.39 -16.97
C LYS A 199 2.62 -16.61 -17.21
N TRP A 200 2.62 -15.30 -17.00
CA TRP A 200 1.40 -14.49 -17.01
C TRP A 200 0.64 -14.54 -18.35
N SER A 201 1.33 -14.44 -19.48
CA SER A 201 0.71 -14.51 -20.81
C SER A 201 0.02 -15.86 -21.06
N LEU A 202 0.68 -16.96 -20.69
CA LEU A 202 0.11 -18.30 -20.76
C LEU A 202 -1.16 -18.40 -19.92
N TRP A 203 -1.12 -17.89 -18.69
CA TRP A 203 -2.27 -17.93 -17.78
C TRP A 203 -3.44 -17.09 -18.28
N LEU A 204 -3.20 -15.93 -18.87
CA LEU A 204 -4.23 -15.12 -19.53
C LEU A 204 -4.93 -15.92 -20.64
N ASP A 205 -4.15 -16.53 -21.55
CA ASP A 205 -4.72 -17.32 -22.63
C ASP A 205 -5.53 -18.52 -22.11
N MET A 206 -5.03 -19.19 -21.06
CA MET A 206 -5.75 -20.29 -20.41
C MET A 206 -7.04 -19.79 -19.75
N ALA A 207 -7.02 -18.63 -19.10
CA ALA A 207 -8.20 -18.03 -18.46
C ALA A 207 -9.31 -17.75 -19.48
N HIS A 208 -8.96 -17.24 -20.66
CA HIS A 208 -9.89 -16.98 -21.75
C HIS A 208 -10.48 -18.27 -22.37
N ARG A 209 -9.70 -19.36 -22.39
CA ARG A 209 -10.13 -20.66 -22.92
C ARG A 209 -10.89 -21.51 -21.89
N ALA A 210 -10.71 -21.25 -20.59
CA ALA A 210 -11.36 -22.01 -19.54
C ALA A 210 -12.89 -21.80 -19.58
N PRO A 211 -13.71 -22.84 -19.35
CA PRO A 211 -15.15 -22.69 -19.16
C PRO A 211 -15.44 -21.68 -18.04
N TRP A 212 -16.53 -20.93 -18.17
CA TRP A 212 -17.03 -20.13 -17.05
C TRP A 212 -17.43 -21.07 -15.91
N PRO A 213 -17.14 -20.71 -14.63
CA PRO A 213 -17.64 -21.48 -13.52
C PRO A 213 -19.17 -21.49 -13.64
N ARG A 214 -19.79 -22.67 -13.69
CA ARG A 214 -21.25 -22.76 -13.59
C ARG A 214 -21.61 -22.21 -12.22
N GLN A 215 -22.19 -21.01 -12.20
CA GLN A 215 -22.71 -20.41 -10.99
C GLN A 215 -23.79 -21.36 -10.47
N ASN A 216 -23.54 -22.06 -9.37
CA ASN A 216 -24.50 -22.97 -8.75
C ASN A 216 -25.71 -22.16 -8.27
N GLN A 217 -26.70 -22.02 -9.15
CA GLN A 217 -28.01 -21.40 -8.89
C GLN A 217 -28.95 -22.39 -8.17
N ASN A 218 -28.43 -23.20 -7.24
CA ASN A 218 -29.16 -24.27 -6.57
C ASN A 218 -28.91 -24.29 -5.05
N GLN A 219 -29.10 -23.14 -4.39
CA GLN A 219 -29.20 -23.08 -2.93
C GLN A 219 -30.45 -22.35 -2.42
N ASN A 220 -31.58 -22.38 -3.16
CA ASN A 220 -32.86 -21.94 -2.58
C ASN A 220 -34.12 -22.65 -3.11
N GLN A 221 -34.03 -23.93 -3.47
CA GLN A 221 -35.23 -24.74 -3.82
C GLN A 221 -35.50 -25.95 -2.92
N ASN A 222 -34.84 -26.09 -1.76
CA ASN A 222 -35.09 -27.22 -0.86
C ASN A 222 -35.26 -26.81 0.62
N LEU A 223 -36.22 -25.91 0.89
CA LEU A 223 -36.82 -25.77 2.22
C LEU A 223 -38.33 -25.52 2.07
N LEU A 224 -39.10 -26.61 2.02
CA LEU A 224 -40.38 -26.85 2.73
C LEU A 224 -41.15 -28.02 2.08
N PRO A 225 -41.29 -29.18 2.76
CA PRO A 225 -42.37 -30.11 2.47
C PRO A 225 -43.68 -29.60 3.11
N GLY A 226 -44.74 -29.53 2.28
CA GLY A 226 -46.17 -29.37 2.58
C GLY A 226 -46.61 -28.90 3.97
N LEU A 227 -47.14 -27.67 4.04
CA LEU A 227 -48.14 -27.32 5.05
C LEU A 227 -49.53 -27.76 4.54
N PRO A 228 -50.36 -28.44 5.35
CA PRO A 228 -51.74 -28.74 4.99
C PRO A 228 -52.61 -27.47 5.06
N GLU A 229 -53.53 -27.31 4.11
CA GLU A 229 -54.52 -26.23 4.09
C GLU A 229 -55.44 -26.27 5.33
N PRO A 230 -55.88 -25.10 5.85
CA PRO A 230 -56.86 -25.06 6.92
C PRO A 230 -58.25 -25.46 6.41
N PRO A 231 -59.10 -26.10 7.24
CA PRO A 231 -60.43 -26.49 6.82
C PRO A 231 -61.33 -25.27 6.59
N VAL A 232 -62.03 -25.29 5.45
CA VAL A 232 -63.14 -24.41 5.13
C VAL A 232 -64.30 -24.74 6.07
N ASN A 233 -64.57 -23.88 7.04
CA ASN A 233 -65.80 -23.97 7.83
C ASN A 233 -66.97 -23.51 6.97
N THR A 234 -67.74 -24.48 6.49
CA THR A 234 -69.13 -24.27 6.11
C THR A 234 -70.02 -24.51 7.33
N THR A 235 -70.92 -23.57 7.58
CA THR A 235 -72.05 -23.50 8.53
C THR A 235 -71.82 -22.67 9.78
#